data_AF-A0A2V6PS69-F1
#
_entry.id   AF-A0A2V6PS69-F1
#
_cell.length_a   1.000
_cell.length_b   1.000
_cell.length_c   1.000
_cell.angle_alpha   90.00
_cell.angle_beta   90.00
_cell.angle_gamma   90.00
#
_symmetry.space_group_name_H-M   'P 1'
#
loop_
_entity.id
_entity.type
_entity.pdbx_description
1 polymer ?
#
loop_
_entity_poly.entity_id
_entity_poly.type
_entity_poly.pdbx_seq_one_letter_code
_entity_poly.pdbx_strand_id
1 'polypeptide(L)'
;MPGNPAVADYHDPMYDPFYEAAVALGFPLSFHILTSSEDQGKTRGPKLNAFMRIIRGCQDIIGTFVFGGVFERHPKLRLVCVEADAGWVPHFMYRMDHAYDRHRYWLPSGTLSKKPSEYFREHVYTTFQDDWSAFQVKDFCNIRRLLWANDFPHSDSTWPHSQALLAKHAAHLTDEERRLILHDNVAELYGL
;
A
#
# COMPACT_ATOMS: atom_id res chain seq x y z
N MET A 1 7.35 2.93 9.61
CA MET A 1 7.88 1.63 10.08
C MET A 1 9.05 1.23 9.20
N PRO A 2 10.13 0.62 9.73
CA PRO A 2 11.22 0.13 8.90
C PRO A 2 10.72 -1.00 7.99
N GLY A 3 11.26 -1.11 6.79
CA GLY A 3 10.87 -2.17 5.85
C GLY A 3 11.20 -3.57 6.38
N ASN A 4 12.29 -3.71 7.15
CA ASN A 4 12.62 -4.94 7.86
C ASN A 4 12.57 -4.73 9.39
N PRO A 5 11.81 -5.55 10.11
CA PRO A 5 11.86 -5.59 11.57
C PRO A 5 13.15 -6.26 12.07
N ALA A 6 13.54 -5.96 13.31
CA ALA A 6 14.83 -6.40 13.86
C ALA A 6 14.85 -7.82 14.46
N VAL A 7 13.69 -8.42 14.76
CA VAL A 7 13.61 -9.66 15.56
C VAL A 7 12.94 -10.80 14.78
N ALA A 8 11.64 -10.70 14.52
CA ALA A 8 10.90 -11.59 13.63
C ALA A 8 10.22 -10.75 12.54
N ASP A 9 9.71 -11.39 11.49
CA ASP A 9 8.98 -10.65 10.46
C ASP A 9 7.57 -10.24 10.94
N TYR A 10 6.96 -9.24 10.32
CA TYR A 10 5.74 -8.57 10.80
C TYR A 10 4.50 -9.48 10.88
N HIS A 11 4.52 -10.67 10.28
CA HIS A 11 3.45 -11.65 10.46
C HIS A 11 3.46 -12.34 11.82
N ASP A 12 4.62 -12.37 12.49
CA ASP A 12 4.83 -13.08 13.75
C ASP A 12 3.94 -12.49 14.86
N PRO A 13 3.21 -13.33 15.63
CA PRO A 13 2.36 -12.88 16.73
C PRO A 13 3.09 -12.06 17.81
N MET A 14 4.43 -12.07 17.87
CA MET A 14 5.17 -11.20 18.78
C MET A 14 4.87 -9.69 18.56
N TYR A 15 4.41 -9.30 17.37
CA TYR A 15 4.01 -7.93 17.06
C TYR A 15 2.54 -7.63 17.37
N ASP A 16 1.73 -8.62 17.76
CA ASP A 16 0.31 -8.42 18.06
C ASP A 16 0.08 -7.34 19.13
N PRO A 17 0.84 -7.28 20.25
CA PRO A 17 0.68 -6.20 21.23
C PRO A 17 0.95 -4.80 20.65
N PHE A 18 1.87 -4.70 19.68
CA PHE A 18 2.15 -3.44 18.99
C PHE A 18 0.99 -3.04 18.06
N TYR A 19 0.41 -4.00 17.34
CA TYR A 19 -0.74 -3.75 16.47
C TYR A 19 -1.98 -3.34 17.27
N GLU A 20 -2.24 -3.99 18.40
CA GLU A 20 -3.34 -3.61 19.30
C GLU A 20 -3.17 -2.19 19.86
N ALA A 21 -1.93 -1.82 20.23
CA ALA A 21 -1.64 -0.46 20.67
C ALA A 21 -1.86 0.57 19.54
N ALA A 22 -1.42 0.27 18.32
CA ALA A 22 -1.66 1.14 17.16
C ALA A 22 -3.16 1.32 16.88
N VAL A 23 -3.94 0.23 16.94
CA VAL A 23 -5.40 0.26 16.78
C VAL A 23 -6.05 1.09 17.89
N ALA A 24 -5.67 0.90 19.16
CA ALA A 24 -6.22 1.63 20.29
C ALA A 24 -5.96 3.15 20.21
N LEU A 25 -4.82 3.54 19.65
CA LEU A 25 -4.45 4.95 19.41
C LEU A 25 -5.03 5.52 18.10
N GLY A 26 -5.67 4.69 17.28
CA GLY A 26 -6.16 5.10 15.97
C GLY A 26 -5.03 5.39 14.97
N PHE A 27 -3.84 4.85 15.17
CA PHE A 27 -2.68 5.11 14.32
C PHE A 27 -2.57 4.08 13.18
N PRO A 28 -2.53 4.51 11.92
CA PRO A 28 -2.17 3.63 10.82
C PRO A 28 -0.66 3.34 10.83
N LEU A 29 -0.27 2.19 10.28
CA LEU A 29 1.12 1.82 10.09
C LEU A 29 1.59 2.22 8.69
N SER A 30 2.57 3.11 8.61
CA SER A 30 3.11 3.56 7.32
C SER A 30 4.42 2.86 6.98
N PHE A 31 4.51 2.30 5.77
CA PHE A 31 5.72 1.72 5.19
C PHE A 31 6.06 2.48 3.92
N HIS A 32 7.31 2.90 3.82
CA HIS A 32 7.80 3.70 2.72
C HIS A 32 8.70 2.84 1.85
N ILE A 33 8.62 3.00 0.53
CA ILE A 33 9.56 2.34 -0.40
C ILE A 33 11.02 2.68 -0.03
N LEU A 34 11.98 1.88 -0.51
CA LEU A 34 13.41 2.09 -0.29
C LEU A 34 13.86 2.00 1.18
N THR A 35 13.03 1.46 2.05
CA THR A 35 13.35 1.24 3.47
C THR A 35 13.48 -0.25 3.83
N SER A 36 13.44 -1.13 2.83
CA SER A 36 13.64 -2.58 2.97
C SER A 36 15.00 -3.00 2.42
N SER A 37 15.56 -4.07 2.94
CA SER A 37 16.83 -4.65 2.50
C SER A 37 16.76 -5.16 1.07
N GLU A 38 15.57 -5.58 0.65
CA GLU A 38 15.18 -6.03 -0.68
C GLU A 38 15.37 -4.91 -1.73
N ASP A 39 15.25 -3.64 -1.31
CA ASP A 39 15.47 -2.48 -2.17
C ASP A 39 16.94 -2.35 -2.59
N GLN A 40 17.86 -2.94 -1.82
CA GLN A 40 19.31 -2.90 -2.05
C GLN A 40 19.83 -4.04 -2.94
N GLY A 41 18.92 -4.82 -3.55
CA GLY A 41 19.29 -5.93 -4.41
C GLY A 41 20.02 -5.52 -5.70
N LYS A 42 20.76 -6.45 -6.31
CA LYS A 42 21.50 -6.21 -7.58
C LYS A 42 20.56 -5.78 -8.71
N THR A 43 20.88 -4.67 -9.37
CA THR A 43 20.17 -4.23 -10.58
C THR A 43 20.52 -5.10 -11.77
N ARG A 44 19.50 -5.68 -12.42
CA ARG A 44 19.67 -6.37 -13.69
C ARG A 44 19.69 -5.34 -14.81
N GLY A 45 20.77 -5.31 -15.59
CA GLY A 45 20.90 -4.36 -16.70
C GLY A 45 21.21 -2.93 -16.26
N PRO A 46 20.73 -1.90 -16.98
CA PRO A 46 21.01 -0.50 -16.69
C PRO A 46 20.55 -0.09 -15.29
N LYS A 47 21.24 0.87 -14.66
CA LYS A 47 20.89 1.39 -13.32
C LYS A 47 19.43 1.88 -13.22
N LEU A 48 18.90 2.45 -14.31
CA LEU A 48 17.51 2.92 -14.38
C LEU A 48 16.49 1.80 -14.10
N ASN A 49 16.82 0.54 -14.39
CA ASN A 49 15.96 -0.61 -14.10
C ASN A 49 15.81 -0.88 -12.58
N ALA A 50 16.57 -0.20 -11.72
CA ALA A 50 16.33 -0.21 -10.27
C ALA A 50 14.95 0.37 -9.94
N PHE A 51 14.51 1.42 -10.63
CA PHE A 51 13.22 2.07 -10.38
C PHE A 51 12.02 1.12 -10.52
N MET A 52 12.11 0.13 -11.41
CA MET A 52 11.04 -0.87 -11.62
C MET A 52 10.88 -1.87 -10.47
N ARG A 53 11.75 -1.85 -9.46
CA ARG A 53 11.67 -2.74 -8.29
C ARG A 53 11.19 -2.04 -7.02
N ILE A 54 11.17 -0.72 -6.99
CA ILE A 54 11.03 0.08 -5.77
C ILE A 54 9.71 -0.23 -5.03
N ILE A 55 8.65 -0.48 -5.80
CA ILE A 55 7.32 -0.85 -5.28
C ILE A 55 7.34 -2.22 -4.56
N ARG A 56 8.30 -3.10 -4.87
CA ARG A 56 8.30 -4.49 -4.39
C ARG A 56 8.43 -4.60 -2.88
N GLY A 57 9.22 -3.75 -2.22
CA GLY A 57 9.32 -3.75 -0.76
C GLY A 57 7.94 -3.57 -0.10
N CYS A 58 7.14 -2.62 -0.60
CA CYS A 58 5.77 -2.44 -0.12
C CYS A 58 4.86 -3.64 -0.45
N GLN A 59 4.97 -4.21 -1.65
CA GLN A 59 4.22 -5.42 -2.03
C GLN A 59 4.53 -6.61 -1.13
N ASP A 60 5.80 -6.82 -0.80
CA ASP A 60 6.25 -7.89 0.08
C ASP A 60 5.71 -7.68 1.50
N ILE A 61 5.78 -6.45 2.04
CA ILE A 61 5.18 -6.10 3.33
C ILE A 61 3.67 -6.37 3.34
N ILE A 62 2.93 -5.95 2.31
CA ILE A 62 1.49 -6.24 2.20
C ILE A 62 1.25 -7.76 2.20
N GLY A 63 2.06 -8.50 1.44
CA GLY A 63 2.04 -9.96 1.42
C GLY A 63 2.21 -10.56 2.81
N THR A 64 3.21 -10.10 3.56
CA THR A 64 3.47 -10.52 4.95
C THR A 64 2.26 -10.29 5.85
N PHE A 65 1.60 -9.14 5.78
CA PHE A 65 0.42 -8.87 6.61
C PHE A 65 -0.81 -9.71 6.21
N VAL A 66 -1.08 -9.81 4.90
CA VAL A 66 -2.26 -10.53 4.37
C VAL A 66 -2.11 -12.04 4.55
N PHE A 67 -1.03 -12.62 4.03
CA PHE A 67 -0.80 -14.08 4.10
C PHE A 67 -0.39 -14.53 5.50
N GLY A 68 0.20 -13.63 6.30
CA GLY A 68 0.47 -13.86 7.72
C GLY A 68 -0.77 -13.85 8.62
N GLY A 69 -1.96 -13.55 8.07
CA GLY A 69 -3.19 -13.46 8.84
C GLY A 69 -3.18 -12.34 9.88
N VAL A 70 -2.40 -11.28 9.68
CA VAL A 70 -2.33 -10.16 10.64
C VAL A 70 -3.68 -9.45 10.67
N PHE A 71 -4.31 -9.20 9.51
CA PHE A 71 -5.62 -8.57 9.44
C PHE A 71 -6.77 -9.45 9.96
N GLU A 72 -6.58 -10.78 10.02
CA GLU A 72 -7.52 -11.69 10.70
C GLU A 72 -7.53 -11.46 12.21
N ARG A 73 -6.32 -11.32 12.79
CA ARG A 73 -6.15 -11.08 14.22
C ARG A 73 -6.50 -9.64 14.60
N HIS A 74 -6.22 -8.70 13.69
CA HIS A 74 -6.32 -7.26 13.91
C HIS A 74 -7.24 -6.59 12.86
N PRO A 75 -8.57 -6.83 12.89
CA PRO A 75 -9.50 -6.40 11.85
C PRO A 75 -9.71 -4.87 11.76
N LYS A 76 -9.11 -4.09 12.67
CA LYS A 76 -9.13 -2.61 12.65
C LYS A 76 -7.79 -1.99 12.25
N LEU A 77 -6.75 -2.81 12.06
CA LEU A 77 -5.43 -2.32 11.69
C LEU A 77 -5.46 -1.73 10.29
N ARG A 78 -4.80 -0.59 10.10
CA ARG A 78 -4.72 0.11 8.80
C ARG A 78 -3.25 0.24 8.42
N LEU A 79 -2.94 -0.08 7.17
CA LEU A 79 -1.58 -0.03 6.62
C LEU A 79 -1.54 1.01 5.49
N VAL A 80 -0.48 1.82 5.42
CA VAL A 80 -0.26 2.81 4.37
C VAL A 80 1.06 2.50 3.67
N CYS A 81 0.99 2.19 2.39
CA CYS A 81 2.16 2.11 1.51
C CYS A 81 2.43 3.50 0.92
N VAL A 82 3.52 4.10 1.36
CA VAL A 82 3.93 5.47 1.05
C VAL A 82 4.93 5.46 -0.11
N GLU A 83 4.73 6.39 -1.05
CA GLU A 83 5.49 6.56 -2.31
C GLU A 83 5.49 5.28 -3.17
N ALA A 84 4.45 4.45 -3.03
CA ALA A 84 4.43 3.09 -3.60
C ALA A 84 3.60 2.95 -4.88
N ASP A 85 3.09 4.05 -5.45
CA ASP A 85 2.11 4.08 -6.54
C ASP A 85 0.84 3.27 -6.25
N ALA A 86 -0.13 3.31 -7.18
CA ALA A 86 -1.39 2.58 -7.01
C ALA A 86 -1.92 1.89 -8.28
N GLY A 87 -1.38 2.18 -9.46
CA GLY A 87 -1.81 1.58 -10.73
C GLY A 87 -1.62 0.07 -10.81
N TRP A 88 -0.69 -0.48 -10.03
CA TRP A 88 -0.42 -1.91 -9.94
C TRP A 88 -1.44 -2.68 -9.06
N VAL A 89 -2.19 -1.97 -8.20
CA VAL A 89 -3.05 -2.56 -7.17
C VAL A 89 -4.04 -3.60 -7.72
N PRO A 90 -4.78 -3.35 -8.82
CA PRO A 90 -5.76 -4.32 -9.32
C PRO A 90 -5.13 -5.66 -9.69
N HIS A 91 -3.98 -5.62 -10.38
CA HIS A 91 -3.28 -6.83 -10.77
C HIS A 91 -2.70 -7.56 -9.55
N PHE A 92 -2.16 -6.84 -8.57
CA PHE A 92 -1.63 -7.47 -7.35
C PHE A 92 -2.71 -8.15 -6.53
N MET A 93 -3.86 -7.51 -6.33
CA MET A 93 -5.01 -8.15 -5.69
C MET A 93 -5.43 -9.43 -6.41
N TYR A 94 -5.54 -9.40 -7.74
CA TYR A 94 -5.80 -10.60 -8.54
C TYR A 94 -4.72 -11.69 -8.30
N ARG A 95 -3.44 -11.31 -8.29
CA ARG A 95 -2.33 -12.25 -8.09
C ARG A 95 -2.36 -12.88 -6.70
N MET A 96 -2.72 -12.12 -5.66
CA MET A 96 -2.86 -12.64 -4.31
C MET A 96 -3.96 -13.70 -4.22
N ASP A 97 -5.15 -13.40 -4.77
CA ASP A 97 -6.26 -14.36 -4.79
C ASP A 97 -5.91 -15.61 -5.59
N HIS A 98 -5.29 -15.45 -6.76
CA HIS A 98 -4.85 -16.57 -7.59
C HIS A 98 -3.82 -17.45 -6.84
N ALA A 99 -2.87 -16.85 -6.12
CA ALA A 99 -1.90 -17.59 -5.33
C ALA A 99 -2.59 -18.37 -4.19
N TYR A 100 -3.50 -17.71 -3.48
CA TYR A 100 -4.26 -18.32 -2.40
C TYR A 100 -5.12 -19.50 -2.87
N ASP A 101 -5.81 -19.38 -4.00
CA ASP A 101 -6.65 -20.46 -4.52
C ASP A 101 -5.89 -21.74 -4.85
N ARG A 102 -4.62 -21.61 -5.25
CA ARG A 102 -3.75 -22.74 -5.59
C ARG A 102 -2.93 -23.25 -4.42
N HIS A 103 -2.59 -22.37 -3.47
CA HIS A 103 -1.53 -22.61 -2.51
C HIS A 103 -1.90 -22.25 -1.06
N ARG A 104 -3.19 -22.04 -0.73
CA ARG A 104 -3.63 -21.68 0.64
C ARG A 104 -3.08 -22.57 1.75
N TYR A 105 -2.87 -23.86 1.50
CA TYR A 105 -2.31 -24.79 2.49
C TYR A 105 -0.81 -24.57 2.78
N TRP A 106 -0.15 -23.62 2.11
CA TRP A 106 1.21 -23.17 2.44
C TRP A 106 1.22 -22.09 3.53
N LEU A 107 0.04 -21.54 3.88
CA LEU A 107 -0.07 -20.56 4.94
C LEU A 107 0.15 -21.21 6.31
N PRO A 108 0.87 -20.57 7.24
CA PRO A 108 1.03 -21.06 8.61
C PRO A 108 -0.30 -21.29 9.35
N SER A 109 -1.31 -20.46 9.06
CA SER A 109 -2.66 -20.55 9.63
C SER A 109 -3.55 -21.59 8.94
N GLY A 110 -3.09 -22.22 7.86
CA GLY A 110 -3.85 -23.16 7.05
C GLY A 110 -4.79 -22.51 6.02
N THR A 111 -5.68 -21.60 6.45
CA THR A 111 -6.56 -20.84 5.56
C THR A 111 -6.90 -19.46 6.14
N LEU A 112 -7.34 -18.53 5.28
CA LEU A 112 -7.98 -17.26 5.63
C LEU A 112 -9.51 -17.34 5.48
N SER A 113 -10.23 -16.52 6.23
CA SER A 113 -11.69 -16.43 6.26
C SER A 113 -12.26 -15.64 5.07
N LYS A 114 -11.50 -14.69 4.52
CA LYS A 114 -11.81 -13.95 3.29
C LYS A 114 -10.75 -14.19 2.21
N LYS A 115 -11.02 -13.72 0.99
CA LYS A 115 -9.99 -13.65 -0.06
C LYS A 115 -8.90 -12.64 0.33
N PRO A 116 -7.63 -12.90 -0.02
CA PRO A 116 -6.55 -11.92 0.17
C PRO A 116 -6.87 -10.51 -0.33
N SER A 117 -7.53 -10.39 -1.49
CA SER A 117 -7.92 -9.09 -2.05
C SER A 117 -8.97 -8.34 -1.24
N GLU A 118 -9.77 -9.03 -0.44
CA GLU A 118 -10.71 -8.39 0.49
C GLU A 118 -9.95 -7.73 1.64
N TYR A 119 -8.97 -8.41 2.23
CA TYR A 119 -8.09 -7.79 3.23
C TYR A 119 -7.34 -6.60 2.66
N PHE A 120 -6.83 -6.70 1.43
CA PHE A 120 -6.20 -5.56 0.77
C PHE A 120 -7.15 -4.36 0.71
N ARG A 121 -8.36 -4.54 0.15
CA ARG A 121 -9.34 -3.44 -0.03
C ARG A 121 -9.80 -2.82 1.29
N GLU A 122 -9.85 -3.60 2.36
CA GLU A 122 -10.31 -3.15 3.67
C GLU A 122 -9.21 -2.38 4.42
N HIS A 123 -7.96 -2.86 4.37
CA HIS A 123 -6.90 -2.45 5.30
C HIS A 123 -5.78 -1.61 4.69
N VAL A 124 -5.51 -1.73 3.39
CA VAL A 124 -4.32 -1.16 2.75
C VAL A 124 -4.66 0.13 2.03
N TYR A 125 -3.95 1.19 2.35
CA TYR A 125 -3.93 2.48 1.66
C TYR A 125 -2.65 2.60 0.84
N THR A 126 -2.74 3.22 -0.34
CA THR A 126 -1.58 3.48 -1.20
C THR A 126 -1.51 4.96 -1.53
N THR A 127 -0.32 5.53 -1.36
CA THR A 127 -0.06 6.89 -1.86
C THR A 127 0.51 6.85 -3.26
N PHE A 128 0.19 7.85 -4.07
CA PHE A 128 0.72 8.01 -5.42
C PHE A 128 0.81 9.49 -5.80
N GLN A 129 1.70 9.83 -6.72
CA GLN A 129 1.99 11.22 -7.09
C GLN A 129 1.56 11.54 -8.53
N ASP A 130 2.34 11.09 -9.51
CA ASP A 130 2.11 11.30 -10.94
C ASP A 130 1.71 10.03 -11.70
N ASP A 131 1.50 8.92 -10.99
CA ASP A 131 0.95 7.67 -11.54
C ASP A 131 -0.42 7.90 -12.18
N TRP A 132 -0.40 8.22 -13.47
CA TRP A 132 -1.60 8.42 -14.27
C TRP A 132 -2.48 7.18 -14.29
N SER A 133 -1.87 5.98 -14.24
CA SER A 133 -2.60 4.72 -14.30
C SER A 133 -3.45 4.48 -13.05
N ALA A 134 -3.01 4.91 -11.87
CA ALA A 134 -3.83 4.90 -10.65
C ALA A 134 -5.16 5.65 -10.82
N PHE A 135 -5.15 6.82 -11.49
CA PHE A 135 -6.37 7.57 -11.78
C PHE A 135 -7.30 6.86 -12.78
N GLN A 136 -6.76 6.00 -13.65
CA GLN A 136 -7.56 5.24 -14.62
C GLN A 136 -8.17 3.98 -14.02
N VAL A 137 -7.46 3.33 -13.10
CA VAL A 137 -7.87 2.03 -12.54
C VAL A 137 -8.52 2.13 -11.16
N LYS A 138 -8.78 3.35 -10.68
CA LYS A 138 -9.31 3.64 -9.33
C LYS A 138 -10.53 2.79 -8.93
N ASP A 139 -11.39 2.48 -9.90
CA ASP A 139 -12.64 1.73 -9.70
C ASP A 139 -12.39 0.22 -9.47
N PHE A 140 -11.23 -0.29 -9.88
CA PHE A 140 -10.79 -1.66 -9.62
C PHE A 140 -10.03 -1.82 -8.30
N CYS A 141 -9.62 -0.70 -7.70
CA CYS A 141 -8.98 -0.66 -6.40
C CYS A 141 -10.05 -0.66 -5.29
N ASN A 142 -9.92 0.27 -4.34
CA ASN A 142 -10.97 0.83 -3.52
C ASN A 142 -10.66 2.32 -3.46
N ILE A 143 -11.48 3.18 -4.06
CA ILE A 143 -11.18 4.62 -4.14
C ILE A 143 -10.99 5.26 -2.76
N ARG A 144 -11.60 4.69 -1.71
CA ARG A 144 -11.45 5.14 -0.32
C ARG A 144 -10.11 4.76 0.35
N ARG A 145 -9.22 4.14 -0.41
CA ARG A 145 -7.87 3.72 0.00
C ARG A 145 -6.77 4.38 -0.82
N LEU A 146 -7.13 5.26 -1.73
CA LEU A 146 -6.20 6.01 -2.55
C LEU A 146 -5.91 7.36 -1.92
N LEU A 147 -4.63 7.69 -1.74
CA LEU A 147 -4.18 8.94 -1.16
C LEU A 147 -3.24 9.63 -2.14
N TRP A 148 -3.55 10.84 -2.58
CA TRP A 148 -2.58 11.60 -3.37
C TRP A 148 -1.54 12.25 -2.44
N ALA A 149 -0.27 12.20 -2.84
CA ALA A 149 0.82 12.90 -2.17
C ALA A 149 1.72 13.56 -3.21
N ASN A 150 2.44 14.63 -2.85
CA ASN A 150 3.36 15.28 -3.80
C ASN A 150 4.82 14.84 -3.65
N ASP A 151 5.16 14.19 -2.53
CA ASP A 151 6.49 13.70 -2.16
C ASP A 151 7.60 14.77 -2.09
N PHE A 152 7.26 16.00 -1.72
CA PHE A 152 8.27 17.04 -1.51
C PHE A 152 9.26 16.66 -0.39
N PRO A 153 10.59 16.84 -0.55
CA PRO A 153 11.30 17.54 -1.64
C PRO A 153 12.06 16.62 -2.60
N HIS A 154 11.63 15.36 -2.77
CA HIS A 154 12.37 14.41 -3.58
C HIS A 154 12.48 14.84 -5.05
N SER A 155 13.49 14.32 -5.75
CA SER A 155 13.65 14.58 -7.19
C SER A 155 12.51 14.03 -8.03
N ASP A 156 11.81 13.01 -7.53
CA ASP A 156 10.63 12.39 -8.15
C ASP A 156 9.31 13.06 -7.71
N SER A 157 9.41 14.11 -6.90
CA SER A 157 8.25 14.84 -6.41
C SER A 157 7.54 15.60 -7.54
N THR A 158 6.25 15.88 -7.34
CA THR A 158 5.48 16.71 -8.29
C THR A 158 5.63 18.21 -8.00
N TRP A 159 6.36 18.59 -6.96
CA TRP A 159 6.58 19.99 -6.60
C TRP A 159 7.54 20.68 -7.60
N PRO A 160 7.30 21.94 -8.00
CA PRO A 160 6.20 22.85 -7.66
C PRO A 160 4.99 22.77 -8.60
N HIS A 161 4.91 21.75 -9.45
CA HIS A 161 3.95 21.64 -10.56
C HIS A 161 2.71 20.81 -10.25
N SER A 162 2.50 20.40 -8.99
CA SER A 162 1.42 19.50 -8.58
C SER A 162 0.02 19.93 -9.06
N GLN A 163 -0.30 21.23 -9.01
CA GLN A 163 -1.60 21.74 -9.44
C GLN A 163 -1.84 21.54 -10.95
N ALA A 164 -0.82 21.80 -11.78
CA ALA A 164 -0.92 21.60 -13.22
C ALA A 164 -1.05 20.11 -13.59
N LEU A 165 -0.34 19.25 -12.85
CA LEU A 165 -0.44 17.81 -12.99
C LEU A 165 -1.85 17.30 -12.65
N LEU A 166 -2.38 17.70 -11.48
CA LEU A 166 -3.70 17.28 -11.03
C LEU A 166 -4.80 17.78 -11.98
N ALA A 167 -4.69 19.00 -12.50
CA ALA A 167 -5.63 19.53 -13.50
C ALA A 167 -5.70 18.64 -14.76
N LYS A 168 -4.63 17.93 -15.10
CA LYS A 168 -4.59 16.99 -16.22
C LYS A 168 -5.00 15.56 -15.80
N HIS A 169 -4.39 15.02 -14.74
CA HIS A 169 -4.53 13.61 -14.37
C HIS A 169 -5.87 13.29 -13.69
N ALA A 170 -6.46 14.27 -12.98
CA ALA A 170 -7.75 14.13 -12.31
C ALA A 170 -8.91 14.78 -13.08
N ALA A 171 -8.71 15.13 -14.36
CA ALA A 171 -9.68 15.86 -15.16
C ALA A 171 -10.99 15.08 -15.39
N HIS A 172 -10.91 13.76 -15.52
CA HIS A 172 -12.05 12.86 -15.74
C HIS A 172 -12.74 12.41 -14.44
N LEU A 173 -12.18 12.74 -13.28
CA LEU A 173 -12.79 12.40 -11.99
C LEU A 173 -14.01 13.28 -11.73
N THR A 174 -15.03 12.70 -11.11
CA THR A 174 -16.11 13.48 -10.50
C THR A 174 -15.57 14.32 -9.32
N ASP A 175 -16.32 15.34 -8.91
CA ASP A 175 -15.94 16.16 -7.75
C ASP A 175 -15.87 15.34 -6.46
N GLU A 176 -16.68 14.29 -6.32
CA GLU A 176 -16.64 13.38 -5.19
C GLU A 176 -15.37 12.51 -5.21
N GLU A 177 -15.07 11.89 -6.35
CA GLU A 177 -13.88 11.05 -6.52
C GLU A 177 -12.60 11.86 -6.28
N ARG A 178 -12.54 13.09 -6.81
CA ARG A 178 -11.43 14.01 -6.59
C ARG A 178 -11.30 14.37 -5.11
N ARG A 179 -12.41 14.64 -4.42
CA ARG A 179 -12.39 14.98 -3.00
C ARG A 179 -11.92 13.81 -2.14
N LEU A 180 -12.37 12.58 -2.44
CA LEU A 180 -11.90 11.38 -1.75
C LEU A 180 -10.40 11.22 -1.87
N ILE A 181 -9.87 11.20 -3.10
CA ILE A 181 -8.45 10.90 -3.37
C ILE A 181 -7.53 12.03 -2.87
N LEU A 182 -7.92 13.29 -3.05
CA LEU A 182 -7.06 14.44 -2.78
C LEU A 182 -7.23 15.02 -1.36
N HIS A 183 -8.24 14.59 -0.59
CA HIS A 183 -8.56 15.22 0.69
C HIS A 183 -9.21 14.27 1.71
N ASP A 184 -10.43 13.78 1.47
CA ASP A 184 -11.25 13.17 2.52
C ASP A 184 -10.62 11.87 3.05
N ASN A 185 -10.04 11.04 2.18
CA ASN A 185 -9.42 9.79 2.61
C ASN A 185 -8.28 10.03 3.60
N VAL A 186 -7.44 11.05 3.37
CA VAL A 186 -6.32 11.36 4.28
C VAL A 186 -6.84 12.02 5.56
N ALA A 187 -7.82 12.92 5.46
CA ALA A 187 -8.43 13.57 6.61
C ALA A 187 -9.10 12.55 7.55
N GLU A 188 -9.88 11.61 7.00
CA GLU A 188 -10.52 10.54 7.76
C GLU A 188 -9.51 9.54 8.37
N LEU A 189 -8.46 9.19 7.62
CA LEU A 189 -7.45 8.24 8.09
C LEU A 189 -6.71 8.75 9.34
N TYR A 190 -6.36 10.03 9.33
CA TYR A 190 -5.54 10.67 10.37
C TYR A 190 -6.31 11.55 11.37
N GLY A 191 -7.61 11.77 11.16
CA GLY A 191 -8.46 12.56 12.06
C GLY A 191 -8.16 14.06 12.03
N LEU A 192 -7.97 14.62 10.82
CA LEU A 192 -7.65 16.04 10.59
C LEU A 192 -8.89 16.91 10.40
#